data_AF-A0A259S2N3-F1
#
_entry.id   AF-A0A259S2N3-F1
#
_cell.length_a   1.000
_cell.length_b   1.000
_cell.length_c   1.000
_cell.angle_alpha   90.00
_cell.angle_beta   90.00
_cell.angle_gamma   90.00
#
_symmetry.space_group_name_H-M   'P 1'
#
loop_
_entity.id
_entity.type
_entity.pdbx_description
1 polymer ?
#
loop_
_entity_poly.entity_id
_entity_poly.type
_entity_poly.pdbx_seq_one_letter_code
_entity_poly.pdbx_strand_id
1 'polypeptide(L)'
;MDLVITVCDTLLNEACPAWPGRPITAHWGVTDPVRQMAEHPDRDPVSFFIAAGRALETRVKLLTQLPDYAIEKIRARDELSAIGLMSE
;
A
#
# COMPACT_ATOMS: atom_id res chain seq x y z
N MET A 1 1.85 15.08 5.56
CA MET A 1 1.68 13.84 4.77
C MET A 1 0.92 12.88 5.65
N ASP A 2 -0.26 12.47 5.20
CA ASP A 2 -1.24 11.80 6.07
C ASP A 2 -1.32 10.30 5.82
N LEU A 3 -1.01 9.86 4.61
CA LEU A 3 -1.06 8.48 4.16
C LEU A 3 0.16 8.14 3.30
N VAL A 4 0.78 6.98 3.55
CA VAL A 4 1.82 6.37 2.72
C VAL A 4 1.37 4.98 2.29
N ILE A 5 1.40 4.73 0.99
CA ILE A 5 1.07 3.42 0.41
C ILE A 5 2.29 2.86 -0.31
N THR A 6 2.74 1.68 0.09
CA THR A 6 3.79 0.92 -0.61
C THR A 6 3.15 -0.12 -1.53
N VAL A 7 3.65 -0.29 -2.76
CA VAL A 7 2.99 -1.10 -3.81
C VAL A 7 3.78 -2.31 -4.32
N CYS A 8 5.02 -2.50 -3.87
CA CYS A 8 5.86 -3.60 -4.34
C CYS A 8 5.31 -4.97 -3.91
N ASP A 9 5.63 -6.06 -4.63
CA ASP A 9 5.45 -7.42 -4.11
C ASP A 9 6.48 -7.77 -3.02
N THR A 10 7.50 -6.93 -2.92
CA THR A 10 8.70 -7.14 -2.14
C THR A 10 8.65 -6.24 -0.92
N LEU A 11 7.89 -6.65 0.10
CA LEU A 11 8.28 -6.31 1.46
C LEU A 11 9.47 -7.21 1.82
N LEU A 12 10.61 -7.00 1.16
CA LEU A 12 11.84 -7.76 1.38
C LEU A 12 12.45 -7.30 2.72
N ASN A 13 11.80 -7.56 3.84
CA ASN A 13 12.30 -7.25 5.19
C ASN A 13 12.73 -5.79 5.44
N GLU A 14 12.48 -4.85 4.54
CA GLU A 14 12.81 -3.44 4.73
C GLU A 14 11.69 -2.80 5.55
N ALA A 15 12.04 -2.40 6.77
CA ALA A 15 11.14 -1.60 7.59
C ALA A 15 10.79 -0.33 6.80
N CYS A 16 9.49 0.00 6.74
CA CYS A 16 9.05 1.28 6.20
C CYS A 16 9.88 2.39 6.86
N PRO A 17 10.47 3.32 6.07
CA PRO A 17 11.30 4.37 6.64
C PRO A 17 10.49 5.18 7.66
N ALA A 18 11.17 5.68 8.69
CA ALA A 18 10.55 6.52 9.70
C ALA A 18 10.11 7.84 9.05
N TRP A 19 8.81 7.96 8.78
CA TRP A 19 8.23 9.18 8.22
C TRP A 19 7.97 10.21 9.33
N PRO A 20 8.44 11.46 9.19
CA PRO A 20 8.10 12.52 10.13
C PRO A 20 6.58 12.72 10.18
N GLY A 21 6.02 12.84 11.39
CA GLY A 21 4.59 13.03 11.61
C GLY A 21 3.73 11.76 11.69
N ARG A 22 4.33 10.55 11.63
CA ARG A 22 3.63 9.24 11.77
C ARG A 22 2.38 9.16 10.87
N PRO A 23 2.54 9.20 9.55
CA PRO A 23 1.42 8.97 8.63
C PRO A 23 0.85 7.56 8.83
N ILE A 24 -0.40 7.39 8.44
CA ILE A 24 -0.98 6.06 8.27
C ILE A 24 -0.19 5.37 7.16
N THR A 25 0.18 4.11 7.37
CA THR A 25 0.91 3.32 6.36
C THR A 25 0.09 2.12 5.94
N ALA A 26 0.06 1.84 4.64
CA ALA A 26 -0.60 0.67 4.08
C ALA A 26 0.27 0.03 3.00
N HIS A 27 0.14 -1.29 2.85
CA HIS A 27 0.83 -2.04 1.82
C HIS A 27 -0.18 -2.63 0.83
N TRP A 28 -0.01 -2.32 -0.45
CA TRP A 28 -0.80 -2.84 -1.55
C TRP A 28 0.07 -3.74 -2.42
N GLY A 29 0.22 -5.01 -2.04
CA GLY A 29 0.97 -5.97 -2.84
C GLY A 29 0.46 -6.02 -4.28
N VAL A 30 1.34 -5.72 -5.23
CA VAL A 30 1.14 -5.87 -6.67
C VAL A 30 2.31 -6.67 -7.20
N THR A 31 2.02 -7.79 -7.86
CA THR A 31 3.04 -8.60 -8.51
C THR A 31 3.86 -7.76 -9.48
N ASP A 32 5.19 -7.83 -9.39
CA ASP A 32 6.07 -7.10 -10.29
C ASP A 32 5.85 -7.58 -11.76
N PRO A 33 5.38 -6.71 -12.66
CA PRO A 33 5.12 -7.08 -14.05
C PRO A 33 6.42 -7.42 -14.81
N VAL A 34 7.57 -6.86 -14.41
CA VAL A 34 8.88 -7.17 -15.01
C VAL A 34 9.31 -8.57 -14.63
N ARG A 35 9.15 -8.94 -13.35
CA ARG A 35 9.41 -10.29 -12.87
C ARG A 35 8.51 -11.32 -13.54
N GLN A 36 7.21 -11.04 -13.61
CA GLN A 36 6.25 -11.91 -14.32
C GLN A 36 6.59 -12.10 -15.80
N MET A 37 6.98 -11.02 -16.48
CA MET A 37 7.44 -11.08 -17.87
C MET A 37 8.68 -11.98 -18.03
N ALA A 38 9.62 -11.92 -17.08
CA ALA A 38 10.83 -12.75 -17.11
C ALA A 38 10.53 -14.24 -16.81
N GLU A 39 9.59 -14.53 -15.89
CA GLU A 39 9.17 -15.89 -15.52
C GLU A 39 8.29 -16.56 -16.59
N HIS A 40 7.66 -15.77 -17.48
CA HIS A 40 6.72 -16.25 -18.50
C HIS A 40 7.03 -15.67 -19.90
N PRO A 41 8.18 -16.05 -20.50
CA PRO A 41 8.65 -15.49 -21.77
C PRO A 41 7.76 -15.85 -22.98
N ASP A 42 6.89 -16.84 -22.84
CA ASP A 42 5.92 -17.30 -23.84
C ASP A 42 4.63 -16.48 -23.88
N ARG A 43 4.41 -15.58 -22.92
CA ARG A 43 3.20 -14.76 -22.80
C ARG A 43 3.42 -13.33 -23.28
N ASP A 44 2.33 -12.66 -23.63
CA ASP A 44 2.36 -11.24 -24.01
C ASP A 44 2.87 -10.38 -22.84
N PRO A 45 4.03 -9.70 -22.99
CA PRO A 45 4.60 -8.88 -21.92
C PRO A 45 3.67 -7.75 -21.48
N VAL A 46 2.87 -7.20 -22.40
CA VAL A 46 1.95 -6.09 -22.11
C VAL A 46 0.85 -6.51 -21.13
N SER A 47 0.44 -7.78 -21.18
CA SER A 47 -0.62 -8.32 -20.32
C SER A 47 -0.29 -8.21 -18.81
N PHE A 48 0.98 -8.35 -18.43
CA PHE A 48 1.43 -8.24 -17.04
C PHE A 48 1.34 -6.80 -16.52
N PHE A 49 1.72 -5.81 -17.33
CA PHE A 49 1.58 -4.40 -16.99
C PHE A 49 0.12 -3.98 -16.89
N ILE A 50 -0.73 -4.47 -17.80
CA ILE A 50 -2.18 -4.21 -17.74
C ILE A 50 -2.76 -4.79 -16.44
N ALA A 51 -2.37 -6.01 -16.04
CA ALA A 51 -2.84 -6.62 -14.81
C ALA A 51 -2.43 -5.81 -13.57
N ALA A 52 -1.15 -5.42 -13.47
CA ALA A 52 -0.65 -4.59 -12.38
C ALA A 52 -1.35 -3.21 -12.33
N GLY A 53 -1.51 -2.56 -13.49
CA GLY A 53 -2.19 -1.27 -13.63
C GLY A 53 -3.66 -1.33 -13.20
N ARG A 54 -4.40 -2.37 -13.63
CA ARG A 54 -5.80 -2.56 -13.22
C ARG A 54 -5.94 -2.75 -11.71
N ALA A 55 -5.06 -3.53 -11.09
CA ALA A 55 -5.06 -3.73 -9.65
C ALA A 55 -4.87 -2.41 -8.88
N LEU A 56 -3.90 -1.59 -9.31
CA LEU A 56 -3.66 -0.27 -8.73
C LEU A 56 -4.82 0.70 -8.98
N GLU A 57 -5.35 0.73 -10.20
CA GLU A 57 -6.46 1.60 -10.58
C GLU A 57 -7.69 1.33 -9.72
N THR A 58 -8.08 0.06 -9.54
CA THR A 58 -9.20 -0.31 -8.67
C THR A 58 -8.97 0.17 -7.23
N ARG A 59 -7.77 -0.02 -6.68
CA ARG A 59 -7.46 0.38 -5.31
C ARG A 59 -7.43 1.89 -5.12
N VAL A 60 -6.87 2.65 -6.06
CA VAL A 60 -6.90 4.12 -6.06
C VAL A 60 -8.33 4.63 -6.15
N LYS A 61 -9.17 4.05 -7.03
CA LYS A 61 -10.59 4.42 -7.13
C LYS A 61 -11.31 4.23 -5.80
N LEU A 62 -11.15 3.08 -5.15
CA LEU A 62 -11.73 2.82 -3.84
C LEU A 62 -11.21 3.79 -2.76
N LEU A 63 -9.92 4.10 -2.78
CA LEU A 63 -9.33 5.09 -1.87
C LEU A 63 -9.98 6.47 -2.04
N THR A 64 -10.17 6.93 -3.28
CA THR A 64 -10.79 8.24 -3.58
C THR A 64 -12.29 8.28 -3.28
N GLN A 65 -12.92 7.14 -3.05
CA GLN A 65 -14.33 7.03 -2.67
C GLN A 65 -14.54 6.98 -1.16
N LEU A 66 -13.46 6.94 -0.37
CA LEU A 66 -13.58 7.02 1.07
C LEU A 66 -14.19 8.37 1.48
N PRO A 67 -15.06 8.40 2.50
CA PRO A 67 -15.59 9.65 3.01
C PRO A 67 -14.46 10.49 3.62
N ASP A 68 -14.60 11.81 3.58
CA ASP A 68 -13.56 12.76 4.00
C ASP A 68 -13.00 12.45 5.40
N TYR A 69 -13.85 12.00 6.32
CA TYR A 69 -13.48 11.70 7.72
C TYR A 69 -12.77 10.34 7.92
N ALA A 70 -12.60 9.54 6.86
CA ALA A 70 -12.09 8.17 6.99
C ALA A 70 -10.66 8.14 7.55
N ILE A 71 -9.81 9.08 7.10
CA ILE A 71 -8.40 9.16 7.50
C ILE A 71 -8.28 9.55 8.97
N GLU A 72 -9.05 10.53 9.43
CA GLU A 72 -9.11 10.98 10.82
C GLU A 72 -9.55 9.83 11.74
N LYS A 73 -10.56 9.06 11.32
CA LYS A 73 -11.05 7.92 12.09
C LYS A 73 -9.99 6.81 12.21
N ILE A 74 -9.26 6.53 11.14
CA ILE A 74 -8.14 5.56 11.17
C ILE A 74 -7.05 6.06 12.11
N ARG A 75 -6.67 7.34 11.99
CA ARG A 75 -5.63 7.95 12.83
C ARG A 75 -5.98 7.91 14.32
N ALA A 76 -7.20 8.28 14.67
CA ALA A 76 -7.67 8.25 16.05
C ALA A 76 -7.59 6.84 16.65
N ARG A 77 -7.97 5.81 15.89
CA ARG A 77 -7.86 4.41 16.32
C ARG A 77 -6.40 4.00 16.53
N ASP A 78 -5.51 4.38 15.62
CA ASP A 78 -4.09 4.02 15.69
C ASP A 78 -3.40 4.71 16.89
N GLU A 79 -3.74 5.97 17.18
CA GLU A 79 -3.28 6.70 18.37
C GLU A 79 -3.80 6.07 19.67
N LEU A 80 -5.10 5.76 19.74
CA LEU A 80 -5.70 5.07 20.89
C LEU A 80 -5.02 3.71 21.16
N SER A 81 -4.71 2.96 20.10
CA SER A 81 -4.01 1.68 20.20
C SER A 81 -2.58 1.85 20.72
N ALA A 82 -1.88 2.91 20.28
CA ALA A 82 -0.54 3.22 20.76
C ALA A 82 -0.54 3.57 22.26
N ILE A 83 -1.53 4.33 22.73
CA ILE A 83 -1.69 4.65 24.16
C ILE A 83 -1.83 3.37 25.00
N GLY A 84 -2.61 2.38 24.53
CA GLY A 84 -2.81 1.12 25.23
C GLY A 84 -1.57 0.21 25.32
N LEU A 85 -0.52 0.46 24.53
CA LEU A 85 0.73 -0.30 24.54
C LEU A 85 1.84 0.38 25.36
N MET A 86 1.62 1.60 25.83
CA MET A 86 2.57 2.30 26.70
C MET A 86 2.55 1.63 28.08
N SER A 87 3.67 0.99 28.43
CA SER A 87 3.91 0.47 29.79
C SER A 87 4.39 1.62 30.68
N GLU A 88 3.98 1.63 31.95
CA GLU A 88 4.44 2.61 32.97
C GLU A 88 5.95 2.53 33.23
#